data_AF-A0A0G4B3I3-F1
#
_entry.id   AF-A0A0G4B3I3-F1
#
_cell.length_a   1.000
_cell.length_b   1.000
_cell.length_c   1.000
_cell.angle_alpha   90.00
_cell.angle_beta   90.00
_cell.angle_gamma   90.00
#
_symmetry.space_group_name_H-M   'P 1'
#
loop_
_entity.id
_entity.type
_entity.pdbx_description
1 polymer ?
#
loop_
_entity_poly.entity_id
_entity_poly.type
_entity_poly.pdbx_seq_one_letter_code
_entity_poly.pdbx_strand_id
1 'polypeptide(L)'
;MKKEFFIGLMIGLISGATAGILLAPKKGEETQRDINDAMANLKTTITGKIANLGKMSRQKFNEIIDSTFDEIDDLKSLSVNEKDELKEKLKNKYDQVREVIEG
;
A
#
# COMPACT_ATOMS: atom_id res chain seq x y z
N MET A 1 -14.32 13.35 -6.98
CA MET A 1 -15.01 12.64 -5.89
C MET A 1 -14.66 11.15 -5.79
N LYS A 2 -15.22 10.20 -6.58
CA LYS A 2 -14.96 8.75 -6.40
C LYS A 2 -13.47 8.33 -6.46
N LYS A 3 -12.69 8.93 -7.37
CA LYS A 3 -11.25 8.65 -7.53
C LYS A 3 -10.39 9.17 -6.38
N GLU A 4 -10.67 10.39 -5.91
CA GLU A 4 -9.93 10.97 -4.78
C GLU A 4 -10.24 10.26 -3.48
N PHE A 5 -11.49 9.81 -3.31
CA PHE A 5 -11.87 8.96 -2.20
C PHE A 5 -11.18 7.59 -2.24
N PHE A 6 -11.09 6.96 -3.43
CA PHE A 6 -10.29 5.74 -3.63
C PHE A 6 -8.84 5.93 -3.19
N ILE A 7 -8.21 7.02 -3.64
CA ILE A 7 -6.84 7.37 -3.29
C ILE A 7 -6.70 7.57 -1.78
N GLY A 8 -7.61 8.32 -1.16
CA GLY A 8 -7.63 8.56 0.28
C GLY A 8 -7.74 7.26 1.09
N LEU A 9 -8.61 6.33 0.68
CA LEU A 9 -8.71 5.00 1.29
C LEU A 9 -7.41 4.23 1.16
N MET A 10 -6.80 4.17 -0.02
CA MET A 10 -5.54 3.46 -0.23
C MET A 10 -4.40 4.00 0.64
N ILE A 11 -4.32 5.33 0.76
CA ILE A 11 -3.38 5.99 1.67
C ILE A 11 -3.65 5.56 3.12
N GLY A 12 -4.91 5.51 3.54
CA GLY A 12 -5.30 5.07 4.88
C GLY A 12 -4.91 3.61 5.15
N LEU A 13 -5.09 2.73 4.17
CA LEU A 13 -4.74 1.31 4.30
C LEU A 13 -3.24 1.07 4.42
N ILE A 14 -2.45 1.72 3.55
CA ILE A 14 -0.99 1.64 3.60
C ILE A 14 -0.52 2.17 4.96
N SER A 15 -0.96 3.37 5.35
CA SER A 15 -0.59 3.98 6.64
C SER A 15 -0.95 3.11 7.84
N GLY A 16 -2.13 2.48 7.83
CA GLY A 16 -2.57 1.57 8.89
C GLY A 16 -1.72 0.31 8.98
N ALA A 17 -1.34 -0.27 7.84
CA ALA A 17 -0.46 -1.44 7.82
C ALA A 17 0.98 -1.10 8.21
N THR A 18 1.50 0.06 7.78
CA THR A 18 2.79 0.61 8.21
C THR A 18 2.83 0.80 9.71
N ALA A 19 1.78 1.39 10.30
CA ALA A 19 1.69 1.55 11.75
C ALA A 19 1.76 0.19 12.47
N GLY A 20 1.07 -0.83 11.97
CA GLY A 20 1.18 -2.20 12.52
C GLY A 20 2.59 -2.77 12.47
N ILE A 21 3.33 -2.52 11.38
CA ILE A 21 4.72 -2.98 11.20
C ILE A 21 5.70 -2.20 12.10
N LEU A 22 5.51 -0.89 12.25
CA LEU A 22 6.39 -0.02 13.05
C LEU A 22 6.16 -0.15 14.55
N LEU A 23 4.93 -0.42 14.98
CA LEU A 23 4.59 -0.66 16.39
C LEU A 23 5.08 -2.01 16.90
N ALA A 24 5.64 -2.87 16.03
CA ALA A 24 6.26 -4.11 16.45
C ALA A 24 7.46 -3.82 17.39
N PRO A 25 7.50 -4.40 18.60
CA PRO A 25 8.34 -3.95 19.73
C PRO A 25 9.87 -4.12 19.58
N LYS A 26 10.39 -4.45 18.38
CA LYS A 26 11.80 -4.80 18.16
C LYS A 26 12.53 -4.00 17.07
N LYS A 27 11.96 -2.92 16.53
CA LYS A 27 12.61 -2.15 15.44
C LYS A 27 13.41 -0.97 15.99
N GLY A 28 14.71 -0.90 15.67
CA GLY A 28 15.57 0.25 15.98
C GLY A 28 15.20 1.49 15.17
N GLU A 29 15.67 2.67 15.59
CA GLU A 29 15.33 3.96 14.96
C GLU A 29 15.68 4.03 13.47
N GLU A 30 16.85 3.50 13.08
CA GLU A 30 17.29 3.44 11.69
C GLU A 30 16.35 2.56 10.85
N THR A 31 16.02 1.36 11.34
CA THR A 31 15.05 0.46 10.68
C THR A 31 13.66 1.09 10.56
N GLN A 32 13.22 1.85 11.56
CA GLN A 32 11.93 2.54 11.48
C GLN A 32 11.95 3.65 10.42
N ARG A 33 13.06 4.38 10.28
CA ARG A 33 13.24 5.37 9.21
C ARG A 33 13.19 4.72 7.83
N ASP A 34 13.96 3.66 7.61
CA ASP A 34 13.99 2.95 6.32
C ASP A 34 12.61 2.44 5.92
N ILE A 35 11.85 1.90 6.89
CA ILE A 35 10.48 1.43 6.65
C ILE A 35 9.54 2.59 6.33
N ASN A 36 9.66 3.72 7.04
CA ASN A 36 8.85 4.90 6.73
C ASN A 36 9.11 5.40 5.31
N ASP A 37 10.36 5.44 4.89
CA ASP A 37 10.75 5.87 3.55
C ASP A 37 10.24 4.90 2.48
N ALA A 38 10.42 3.59 2.69
CA ALA A 38 9.87 2.55 1.81
C ALA A 38 8.34 2.66 1.67
N MET A 39 7.64 2.95 2.77
CA MET A 39 6.19 3.08 2.80
C MET A 39 5.70 4.40 2.18
N ALA A 40 6.47 5.49 2.32
CA ALA A 40 6.21 6.75 1.64
C ALA A 40 6.34 6.58 0.12
N ASN A 41 7.36 5.85 -0.33
CA ASN A 41 7.55 5.48 -1.73
C ASN A 41 6.41 4.59 -2.23
N LEU A 42 6.00 3.57 -1.45
CA LEU A 42 4.86 2.70 -1.75
C LEU A 42 3.58 3.51 -1.95
N LYS A 43 3.28 4.41 -1.00
CA LYS A 43 2.13 5.30 -1.06
C LYS A 43 2.16 6.18 -2.30
N THR A 44 3.30 6.80 -2.61
CA THR A 44 3.44 7.72 -3.74
C THR A 44 3.26 7.00 -5.07
N THR A 45 3.90 5.84 -5.24
CA THR A 45 3.82 5.03 -6.47
C THR A 45 2.41 4.49 -6.70
N ILE A 46 1.79 3.90 -5.68
CA ILE A 46 0.40 3.40 -5.77
C ILE A 46 -0.55 4.56 -6.12
N THR A 47 -0.42 5.69 -5.43
CA THR A 47 -1.26 6.87 -5.67
C THR A 47 -1.09 7.39 -7.09
N GLY A 48 0.14 7.50 -7.58
CA GLY A 48 0.44 7.93 -8.95
C GLY A 48 -0.14 6.99 -10.01
N LYS A 49 0.04 5.67 -9.84
CA LYS A 49 -0.52 4.67 -10.76
C LYS A 49 -2.05 4.71 -10.79
N ILE A 50 -2.69 4.83 -9.63
CA ILE A 50 -4.15 5.01 -9.53
C ILE A 50 -4.60 6.34 -10.15
N ALA A 51 -3.86 7.42 -9.91
CA ALA A 51 -4.15 8.75 -10.45
C ALA A 51 -4.09 8.80 -11.97
N ASN A 52 -3.33 7.91 -12.61
CA ASN A 52 -3.28 7.79 -14.07
C ASN A 52 -4.31 6.80 -14.64
N LEU A 53 -5.01 6.02 -13.79
CA LEU A 53 -6.05 5.11 -14.24
C LEU A 53 -7.42 5.78 -14.36
N GLY A 54 -8.11 5.49 -15.47
CA GLY A 54 -9.46 5.98 -15.73
C GLY A 54 -10.56 5.14 -15.05
N LYS A 55 -10.45 3.81 -15.11
CA LYS A 55 -11.36 2.87 -14.44
C LYS A 55 -10.56 1.89 -13.60
N MET A 56 -10.95 1.77 -12.34
CA MET A 56 -10.34 0.82 -11.39
C MET A 56 -11.11 -0.49 -11.41
N SER A 57 -10.40 -1.61 -11.60
CA SER A 57 -10.95 -2.96 -11.49
C SER A 57 -10.09 -3.78 -10.54
N ARG A 58 -10.60 -4.91 -10.04
CA ARG A 58 -9.85 -5.81 -9.15
C ARG A 58 -8.53 -6.25 -9.75
N GLN A 59 -8.56 -6.57 -11.04
CA GLN A 59 -7.36 -6.98 -11.78
C GLN A 59 -6.33 -5.84 -11.81
N LYS A 60 -6.72 -4.63 -12.25
CA LYS A 60 -5.80 -3.48 -12.31
C LYS A 60 -5.27 -3.09 -10.95
N PHE A 61 -6.11 -3.20 -9.92
CA PHE A 61 -5.72 -2.95 -8.56
C PHE A 61 -4.62 -3.92 -8.09
N ASN A 62 -4.83 -5.22 -8.32
CA ASN A 62 -3.84 -6.23 -8.00
C ASN A 62 -2.55 -6.01 -8.80
N GLU A 63 -2.63 -5.69 -10.10
CA GLU A 63 -1.48 -5.36 -10.95
C GLU A 63 -0.71 -4.13 -10.44
N ILE A 64 -1.40 -3.09 -9.96
CA ILE A 64 -0.74 -1.93 -9.33
C ILE A 64 0.03 -2.36 -8.08
N ILE A 65 -0.62 -3.13 -7.19
CA ILE A 65 0.04 -3.60 -5.98
C ILE A 65 1.23 -4.48 -6.34
N ASP A 66 1.06 -5.48 -7.20
CA ASP A 66 2.13 -6.38 -7.65
C ASP A 66 3.31 -5.59 -8.22
N SER A 67 3.07 -4.76 -9.25
CA SER A 67 4.12 -3.96 -9.88
C SER A 67 4.78 -2.99 -8.91
N THR A 68 4.05 -2.42 -7.95
CA THR A 68 4.67 -1.50 -7.00
C THR A 68 5.58 -2.23 -6.01
N PHE A 69 5.20 -3.42 -5.56
CA PHE A 69 6.06 -4.21 -4.68
C PHE A 69 7.30 -4.75 -5.40
N ASP A 70 7.20 -4.97 -6.70
CA ASP A 70 8.32 -5.39 -7.54
C ASP A 70 9.26 -4.21 -7.90
N GLU A 71 8.71 -3.00 -8.07
CA GLU A 71 9.47 -1.78 -8.43
C GLU A 71 10.19 -1.12 -7.24
N ILE A 72 9.65 -1.22 -6.03
CA ILE A 72 10.20 -0.52 -4.86
C ILE A 72 11.26 -1.40 -4.19
N ASP A 73 12.51 -1.13 -4.56
CA ASP A 73 13.69 -1.78 -4.00
C ASP A 73 13.81 -1.55 -2.47
N ASP A 74 13.44 -0.36 -2.00
CA ASP A 74 13.50 0.04 -0.57
C ASP A 74 12.63 -0.83 0.35
N LEU A 75 11.63 -1.53 -0.20
CA LEU A 75 10.87 -2.51 0.58
C LEU A 75 11.78 -3.61 1.12
N LYS A 76 12.98 -3.86 0.57
CA LYS A 76 13.97 -4.82 1.12
C LYS A 76 14.31 -4.62 2.61
N SER A 77 14.05 -3.43 3.16
CA SER A 77 14.11 -3.18 4.61
C SER A 77 13.07 -3.97 5.42
N LEU A 78 11.96 -4.37 4.79
CA LEU A 78 10.97 -5.30 5.33
C LEU A 78 11.39 -6.75 5.07
N SER A 79 11.11 -7.62 6.04
CA SER A 79 11.24 -9.06 5.83
C SER A 79 10.28 -9.54 4.74
N VAL A 80 10.62 -10.68 4.11
CA VAL A 80 9.78 -11.31 3.07
C VAL A 80 8.35 -11.51 3.58
N ASN A 81 8.19 -12.00 4.81
CA ASN A 81 6.88 -12.21 5.42
C ASN A 81 6.09 -10.91 5.60
N GLU A 82 6.74 -9.81 6.01
CA GLU A 82 6.07 -8.52 6.17
C GLU A 82 5.64 -7.92 4.84
N LYS A 83 6.46 -8.10 3.79
CA LYS A 83 6.09 -7.70 2.42
C LYS A 83 4.87 -8.47 1.95
N ASP A 84 4.89 -9.79 2.08
CA ASP A 84 3.81 -10.65 1.63
C ASP A 84 2.52 -10.36 2.40
N GLU A 85 2.61 -10.20 3.72
CA GLU A 85 1.47 -9.84 4.56
C GLU A 85 0.89 -8.46 4.17
N LEU A 86 1.75 -7.45 3.94
CA LEU A 86 1.32 -6.13 3.50
C LEU A 86 0.64 -6.19 2.13
N LYS A 87 1.25 -6.93 1.20
CA LYS A 87 0.74 -7.15 -0.16
C LYS A 87 -0.63 -7.82 -0.14
N GLU A 88 -0.79 -8.88 0.64
CA GLU A 88 -2.07 -9.57 0.81
C GLU A 88 -3.12 -8.68 1.49
N LYS A 89 -2.75 -7.96 2.56
CA LYS A 89 -3.66 -7.02 3.23
C LYS A 89 -4.18 -5.95 2.29
N LEU A 90 -3.32 -5.40 1.43
CA LEU A 90 -3.75 -4.40 0.45
C LEU A 90 -4.68 -5.02 -0.60
N LYS A 91 -4.34 -6.21 -1.14
CA LYS A 91 -5.18 -6.92 -2.13
C LYS A 91 -6.56 -7.30 -1.59
N ASN A 92 -6.62 -7.86 -0.39
CA ASN A 92 -7.86 -8.31 0.25
C ASN A 92 -8.78 -7.16 0.62
N LYS A 93 -8.25 -5.93 0.71
CA LYS A 93 -9.04 -4.73 0.97
C LYS A 93 -9.63 -4.10 -0.28
N TYR A 94 -9.36 -4.63 -1.48
CA TYR A 94 -10.04 -4.16 -2.70
C TYR A 94 -11.56 -4.15 -2.54
N ASP A 95 -12.13 -5.22 -1.99
CA ASP A 95 -13.58 -5.37 -1.87
C ASP A 95 -14.16 -4.32 -0.88
N GLN A 96 -13.43 -4.02 0.21
CA GLN A 96 -13.77 -2.92 1.14
C GLN A 96 -13.69 -1.55 0.45
N VAL A 97 -12.65 -1.31 -0.34
CA VAL A 97 -12.48 -0.03 -1.05
C VAL A 97 -13.56 0.14 -2.12
N ARG A 98 -13.89 -0.94 -2.83
CA ARG A 98 -14.93 -0.95 -3.86
C ARG A 98 -16.31 -0.69 -3.28
N GLU A 99 -16.68 -1.36 -2.19
CA GLU A 99 -17.98 -1.21 -1.54
C GLU A 99 -18.25 0.23 -1.12
N VAL A 100 -17.26 0.93 -0.57
CA VAL A 100 -17.42 2.33 -0.12
C VAL A 100 -17.48 3.33 -1.30
N ILE A 101 -17.08 2.92 -2.51
CA ILE A 101 -17.05 3.80 -3.70
C ILE A 101 -18.24 3.55 -4.63
N GLU A 102 -18.69 2.30 -4.69
CA GLU A 102 -19.84 1.87 -5.47
C GLU A 102 -21.16 1.96 -4.67
N GLY A 103 -21.11 1.84 -3.34
CA GLY A 103 -22.21 2.19 -2.43
C GLY A 103 -22.48 3.69 -2.41
#